data_AF-A0A7W9CDQ6-F1
#
_entry.id   AF-A0A7W9CDQ6-F1
#
_cell.length_a   1.000
_cell.length_b   1.000
_cell.length_c   1.000
_cell.angle_alpha   90.00
_cell.angle_beta   90.00
_cell.angle_gamma   90.00
#
_symmetry.space_group_name_H-M   'P 1'
#
loop_
_entity.id
_entity.type
_entity.pdbx_description
1 polymer ?
#
loop_
_entity_poly.entity_id
_entity_poly.type
_entity_poly.pdbx_seq_one_letter_code
_entity_poly.pdbx_strand_id
1 'polypeptide(L)'
;MTAGHTGNDRKSAPVKMVTTDTGRILRISPEDEAARAAAAAAATPAPANVDPARRADVLFRVRRAEGHELSSWWMIGAFVVTSGLVIALLSWVPYSA
;
A
#
# COMPACT_ATOMS: atom_id res chain seq x y z
N MET A 1 18.65 60.77 22.14
CA MET A 1 17.89 59.52 22.33
C MET A 1 18.09 58.70 21.08
N THR A 2 18.99 57.72 21.15
CA THR A 2 19.64 57.05 20.03
C THR A 2 18.88 55.79 19.61
N ALA A 3 18.49 55.73 18.33
CA ALA A 3 17.95 54.54 17.69
C ALA A 3 19.12 53.60 17.31
N GLY A 4 19.10 52.37 17.84
CA GLY A 4 20.05 51.33 17.48
C GLY A 4 19.45 50.39 16.45
N HIS A 5 19.69 50.66 15.17
CA HIS A 5 19.52 49.65 14.11
C HIS A 5 20.90 49.05 13.84
N THR A 6 21.26 48.00 14.57
CA THR A 6 22.48 47.23 14.31
C THR A 6 22.17 46.14 13.29
N GLY A 7 22.51 46.40 12.03
CA GLY A 7 22.59 45.37 11.01
C GLY A 7 23.61 44.31 11.44
N ASN A 8 23.14 43.08 11.57
CA ASN A 8 24.02 41.91 11.70
C ASN A 8 24.14 41.29 10.31
N ASP A 9 25.12 41.78 9.54
CA ASP A 9 25.64 41.13 8.34
C ASP A 9 26.38 39.83 8.71
N ARG A 10 25.63 38.80 9.14
CA ARG A 10 26.13 37.43 9.04
C ARG A 10 25.85 36.97 7.62
N LYS A 11 26.92 36.85 6.83
CA LYS A 11 26.98 36.21 5.51
C LYS A 11 25.98 35.04 5.46
N SER A 12 24.83 35.28 4.82
CA SER A 12 23.69 34.36 4.85
C SER A 12 24.12 33.01 4.28
N ALA A 13 24.09 31.96 5.09
CA ALA A 13 24.20 30.59 4.60
C ALA A 13 23.09 30.34 3.56
N PRO A 14 23.32 29.50 2.52
CA PRO A 14 22.32 29.28 1.47
C PRO A 14 21.09 28.56 2.05
N VAL A 15 20.09 29.34 2.47
CA VAL A 15 18.79 28.84 2.94
C VAL A 15 17.98 28.40 1.73
N LYS A 16 17.59 27.13 1.71
CA LYS A 16 16.76 26.58 0.63
C LYS A 16 15.29 26.90 0.90
N MET A 17 14.64 27.57 -0.04
CA MET A 17 13.20 27.80 0.01
C MET A 17 12.48 26.66 -0.72
N VAL A 18 11.59 25.97 -0.01
CA VAL A 18 10.77 24.89 -0.57
C VAL A 18 9.30 25.27 -0.43
N THR A 19 8.60 25.31 -1.55
CA THR A 19 7.14 25.45 -1.55
C THR A 19 6.52 24.09 -1.27
N THR A 20 5.75 23.98 -0.19
CA THR A 20 5.00 22.76 0.11
C THR A 20 3.80 22.64 -0.82
N ASP A 21 3.22 21.44 -0.93
CA ASP A 21 2.02 21.16 -1.75
C ASP A 21 0.84 22.10 -1.40
N THR A 22 0.75 22.51 -0.13
CA THR A 22 -0.23 23.49 0.38
C THR A 22 0.11 24.96 0.03
N GLY A 23 1.14 25.20 -0.77
CA GLY A 23 1.57 26.55 -1.18
C GLY A 23 2.33 27.35 -0.11
N ARG A 24 2.65 26.74 1.05
CA ARG A 24 3.42 27.43 2.11
C ARG A 24 4.91 27.36 1.79
N ILE A 25 5.59 28.50 1.87
CA ILE A 25 7.04 28.58 1.68
C ILE A 25 7.72 28.21 3.00
N LEU A 26 8.43 27.08 3.01
CA LEU A 26 9.28 26.66 4.11
C LEU A 26 10.73 27.07 3.82
N ARG A 27 11.38 27.68 4.81
CA ARG A 27 12.81 27.98 4.78
C ARG A 27 13.53 26.85 5.51
N ILE A 28 14.40 26.13 4.79
CA ILE A 28 15.16 25.01 5.34
C ILE A 28 16.61 25.46 5.45
N SER A 29 17.15 25.43 6.67
CA SER A 29 18.57 25.60 6.89
C SER A 29 19.30 24.25 6.83
N PRO A 30 20.62 24.22 6.56
CA PRO A 30 21.36 22.97 6.45
C PRO A 30 21.35 22.15 7.76
N GLU A 31 21.28 22.81 8.92
CA GLU A 31 21.11 22.13 10.21
C GLU A 31 19.74 21.48 10.39
N ASP A 32 18.66 22.07 9.84
CA ASP A 32 17.33 21.45 9.83
C ASP A 32 17.30 20.19 8.95
N GLU A 33 18.05 20.20 7.84
CA GLU A 33 18.17 19.06 6.94
C GLU A 33 18.96 17.91 7.59
N ALA A 34 20.05 18.22 8.29
CA ALA A 34 20.81 17.25 9.08
C ALA A 34 19.98 16.68 10.24
N ALA A 35 19.21 17.52 10.94
CA ALA A 35 18.30 17.09 11.99
C ALA A 35 17.18 16.18 11.46
N ARG A 36 16.65 16.47 10.26
CA ARG A 36 15.63 15.63 9.60
C ARG A 36 16.20 14.28 9.16
N ALA A 37 17.44 14.25 8.64
CA ALA A 37 18.12 13.01 8.28
C ALA A 37 18.41 12.14 9.51
N ALA A 38 18.85 12.76 10.61
CA ALA A 38 19.05 12.08 11.89
C ALA A 38 17.73 11.57 12.48
N ALA A 39 16.65 12.35 12.41
CA ALA A 39 15.32 11.94 12.84
C ALA A 39 14.75 10.78 12.00
N ALA A 40 15.01 10.77 10.67
CA ALA A 40 14.62 9.67 9.80
C ALA A 40 15.43 8.40 10.08
N ALA A 41 16.73 8.52 10.42
CA ALA A 41 17.57 7.39 10.81
C ALA A 41 17.22 6.84 12.20
N ALA A 42 16.73 7.70 13.12
CA ALA A 42 16.30 7.32 14.46
C ALA A 42 14.83 6.86 14.52
N ALA A 43 14.08 6.99 13.43
CA ALA A 43 12.69 6.56 13.37
C ALA A 43 12.62 5.02 13.38
N THR A 44 12.45 4.46 14.56
CA THR A 44 11.94 3.09 14.69
C THR A 44 10.52 3.09 14.13
N PRO A 45 10.15 2.19 13.20
CA PRO A 45 8.77 2.09 12.74
C PRO A 45 7.91 1.67 13.93
N ALA A 46 7.35 2.65 14.63
CA ALA A 46 6.31 2.40 15.61
C ALA A 46 5.19 1.66 14.86
N PRO A 47 4.61 0.59 15.41
CA PRO A 47 3.36 0.08 14.88
C PRO A 47 2.38 1.23 15.03
N ALA A 48 2.18 1.98 13.95
CA ALA A 48 1.15 2.99 13.89
C ALA A 48 -0.12 2.30 14.37
N ASN A 49 -1.01 3.03 15.04
CA ASN A 49 -2.39 2.60 15.13
C ASN A 49 -2.88 2.45 13.68
N VAL A 50 -2.66 1.26 13.09
CA VAL A 50 -2.88 0.99 11.69
C VAL A 50 -4.38 0.86 11.59
N ASP A 51 -5.01 1.99 11.25
CA ASP A 51 -6.39 2.06 10.87
C ASP A 51 -6.71 0.83 10.01
N PRO A 52 -7.60 -0.07 10.48
CA PRO A 52 -7.96 -1.27 9.74
C PRO A 52 -8.41 -0.98 8.31
N ALA A 53 -8.93 0.23 8.04
CA ALA A 53 -9.32 0.68 6.70
C ALA A 53 -8.12 1.05 5.79
N ARG A 54 -6.93 1.29 6.35
CA ARG A 54 -5.71 1.64 5.60
C ARG A 54 -4.83 0.44 5.26
N ARG A 55 -5.25 -0.77 5.59
CA ARG A 55 -4.52 -2.00 5.25
C ARG A 55 -4.65 -2.26 3.75
N ALA A 56 -3.52 -2.40 3.06
CA ALA A 56 -3.48 -2.68 1.62
C ALA A 56 -4.29 -3.94 1.26
N ASP A 57 -4.27 -4.94 2.14
CA ASP A 57 -5.03 -6.17 2.02
C ASP A 57 -6.54 -5.93 1.96
N VAL A 58 -7.07 -4.90 2.65
CA VAL A 58 -8.51 -4.58 2.65
C VAL A 58 -8.96 -3.94 1.34
N LEU A 59 -8.07 -3.26 0.62
CA LEU A 59 -8.38 -2.69 -0.70
C LEU A 59 -8.62 -3.77 -1.75
N PHE A 60 -7.99 -4.94 -1.61
CA PHE A 60 -8.08 -6.03 -2.59
C PHE A 60 -8.79 -7.28 -2.07
N ARG A 61 -8.97 -7.42 -0.75
CA ARG A 61 -9.71 -8.54 -0.17
C ARG A 61 -11.20 -8.34 -0.38
N VAL A 62 -11.73 -9.07 -1.36
CA VAL A 62 -13.16 -9.25 -1.55
C VAL A 62 -13.76 -9.84 -0.26
N ARG A 63 -14.56 -9.06 0.45
CA ARG A 63 -15.32 -9.57 1.60
C ARG A 63 -16.49 -10.38 1.07
N ARG A 64 -16.42 -11.71 1.18
CA ARG A 64 -17.58 -12.58 1.03
C ARG A 64 -18.39 -12.50 2.33
N ALA A 65 -19.72 -12.58 2.21
CA ALA A 65 -20.59 -12.59 3.38
C ALA A 65 -20.24 -13.76 4.30
N GLU A 66 -20.26 -13.51 5.62
CA GLU A 66 -20.09 -14.56 6.62
C GLU A 66 -21.21 -15.61 6.43
N GLY A 67 -20.83 -16.88 6.28
CA GLY A 67 -21.77 -17.97 5.96
C GLY A 67 -21.99 -18.25 4.46
N HIS A 68 -21.20 -17.66 3.55
CA HIS A 68 -21.24 -18.05 2.13
C HIS A 68 -20.57 -19.43 1.93
N GLU A 69 -21.34 -20.50 2.14
CA GLU A 69 -20.91 -21.86 1.87
C GLU A 69 -20.96 -22.15 0.36
N LEU A 70 -19.87 -22.72 -0.16
CA LEU A 70 -19.84 -23.16 -1.55
C LEU A 70 -20.80 -24.36 -1.71
N SER A 71 -21.77 -24.26 -2.61
CA SER A 71 -22.72 -25.37 -2.84
C SER A 71 -21.99 -26.63 -3.27
N SER A 72 -22.13 -27.72 -2.49
CA SER A 72 -21.49 -29.01 -2.78
C SER A 72 -21.95 -29.62 -4.11
N TRP A 73 -23.13 -29.22 -4.60
CA TRP A 73 -23.64 -29.62 -5.92
C TRP A 73 -22.73 -29.21 -7.08
N TRP A 74 -21.93 -28.15 -6.93
CA TRP A 74 -20.93 -27.79 -7.94
C TRP A 74 -19.80 -28.81 -8.04
N MET A 75 -19.32 -29.33 -6.91
CA MET A 75 -18.27 -30.36 -6.89
C MET A 75 -18.80 -31.70 -7.43
N ILE A 76 -20.04 -32.05 -7.06
CA ILE A 76 -20.73 -33.24 -7.58
C ILE A 76 -20.94 -33.10 -9.09
N GLY A 77 -21.43 -31.95 -9.56
CA GLY A 77 -21.62 -31.69 -10.98
C GLY A 77 -20.31 -31.77 -11.76
N ALA A 78 -19.24 -31.16 -11.27
CA ALA A 78 -17.92 -31.23 -11.90
C ALA A 78 -17.39 -32.67 -12.01
N PHE A 79 -17.58 -33.48 -10.96
CA PHE A 79 -17.22 -34.89 -10.99
C PHE A 79 -18.03 -35.65 -12.05
N VAL A 80 -19.37 -35.54 -12.02
CA VAL A 80 -20.26 -36.26 -12.95
C VAL A 80 -19.98 -35.86 -14.41
N VAL A 81 -19.76 -34.58 -14.69
CA VAL A 81 -19.44 -34.09 -16.04
C VAL A 81 -18.11 -34.66 -16.53
N THR A 82 -17.07 -34.61 -15.69
CA THR A 82 -15.73 -35.08 -16.07
C THR A 82 -15.71 -36.60 -16.27
N SER A 83 -16.30 -37.35 -15.35
CA SER A 83 -16.44 -38.80 -15.48
C SER A 83 -17.28 -39.19 -16.69
N GLY A 84 -18.42 -38.51 -16.90
CA GLY A 84 -19.26 -38.73 -18.06
C GLY A 84 -18.53 -38.47 -19.38
N LEU A 85 -17.72 -37.41 -19.44
CA LEU A 85 -16.88 -37.12 -20.60
C LEU A 85 -15.87 -38.24 -20.88
N VAL A 86 -15.14 -38.69 -19.86
CA VAL A 86 -14.18 -39.79 -19.99
C VAL A 86 -14.89 -41.07 -20.46
N ILE A 87 -16.01 -41.41 -19.85
CA ILE A 87 -16.80 -42.58 -20.24
C ILE A 87 -17.27 -42.45 -21.68
N ALA A 88 -17.79 -41.29 -22.08
CA ALA A 88 -18.24 -41.06 -23.45
C ALA A 88 -17.10 -41.22 -24.47
N LEU A 89 -15.92 -40.67 -24.18
CA LEU A 89 -14.74 -40.80 -25.04
C LEU A 89 -14.29 -42.26 -25.19
N LEU A 90 -14.27 -43.03 -24.09
CA LEU A 90 -13.87 -44.43 -24.11
C LEU A 90 -14.95 -45.35 -24.71
N SER A 91 -16.23 -45.02 -24.53
CA SER A 91 -17.36 -45.84 -25.00
C SER A 91 -17.73 -45.59 -26.46
N TRP A 92 -17.21 -44.52 -27.07
CA TRP A 92 -17.42 -44.21 -28.49
C TRP A 92 -16.53 -45.04 -29.43
N VAL A 93 -15.51 -45.74 -28.90
CA VAL A 93 -14.71 -46.67 -29.70
C VAL A 93 -15.55 -47.92 -30.00
N PRO A 94 -15.94 -48.18 -31.26
CA PRO A 94 -16.59 -49.44 -31.60
C PRO A 94 -15.61 -50.57 -31.30
N TYR A 95 -15.99 -51.51 -30.44
CA TYR A 95 -15.23 -52.73 -30.19
C TYR A 95 -15.20 -53.54 -31.49
N SER A 96 -14.14 -53.38 -32.29
CA SER A 96 -13.91 -54.21 -33.48
C SER A 96 -13.32 -55.53 -33.01
N ALA A 97 -14.19 -56.52 -32.80
CA ALA A 97 -13.84 -57.93 -32.76
C ALA A 97 -14.12 -58.58 -34.12
#